data_AF-A0A1F4CYF6-F1
#
_entry.id   AF-A0A1F4CYF6-F1
#
_cell.length_a   1.000
_cell.length_b   1.000
_cell.length_c   1.000
_cell.angle_alpha   90.00
_cell.angle_beta   90.00
_cell.angle_gamma   90.00
#
_symmetry.space_group_name_H-M   'P 1'
#
loop_
_entity.id
_entity.type
_entity.pdbx_description
1 polymer ?
#
loop_
_entity_poly.entity_id
_entity_poly.type
_entity_poly.pdbx_seq_one_letter_code
_entity_poly.pdbx_strand_id
1 'polypeptide(L)'
;MAKKPSKPAGERPSARRRIFDTAADLFYRKGIRAVGVETIAAGADSTKMGLYRSFPSKDELVAEWLRDHDIRFWQQWDKMANRHPEDPRKQLNAAFRLLAKHVADPRARGCAMANAAVEITEKDHPAREVIETHKAKLRARLAELCVGSGARQPQLLADHLFLLMEGAQVAAITLGVRGPARSVAPAAEALIEAHLSRQRS
;
A
#
# COMPACT_ATOMS: atom_id res chain seq x y z
N MET A 1 8.12 -6.29 -52.40
CA MET A 1 8.75 -6.54 -51.09
C MET A 1 8.80 -5.23 -50.32
N ALA A 2 7.86 -5.00 -49.39
CA ALA A 2 7.83 -3.80 -48.58
C ALA A 2 8.40 -4.10 -47.18
N LYS A 3 9.47 -3.38 -46.83
CA LYS A 3 10.21 -3.50 -45.56
C LYS A 3 9.34 -2.89 -44.44
N LYS A 4 8.93 -3.71 -43.48
CA LYS A 4 8.21 -3.28 -42.26
C LYS A 4 9.14 -2.37 -41.43
N PRO A 5 8.67 -1.21 -40.91
CA PRO A 5 9.53 -0.35 -40.11
C PRO A 5 9.81 -0.99 -38.74
N SER A 6 11.07 -0.95 -38.34
CA SER A 6 11.58 -1.39 -37.05
C SER A 6 11.15 -0.44 -35.92
N LYS A 7 10.71 -1.00 -34.78
CA LYS A 7 10.50 -0.27 -33.51
C LYS A 7 11.76 0.52 -33.12
N PRO A 8 11.66 1.78 -32.67
CA PRO A 8 12.83 2.51 -32.20
C PRO A 8 13.35 1.89 -30.89
N ALA A 9 14.68 1.84 -30.75
CA ALA A 9 15.38 1.42 -29.53
C ALA A 9 14.99 2.33 -28.35
N GLY A 10 14.77 1.74 -27.18
CA GLY A 10 14.14 2.37 -26.03
C GLY A 10 14.83 3.65 -25.54
N GLU A 11 14.07 4.73 -25.45
CA GLU A 11 14.50 5.98 -24.81
C GLU A 11 14.82 5.73 -23.33
N ARG A 12 15.96 6.28 -22.89
CA ARG A 12 16.38 6.26 -21.49
C ARG A 12 15.33 7.02 -20.65
N PRO A 13 14.85 6.50 -19.51
CA PRO A 13 13.87 7.21 -18.68
C PRO A 13 14.36 8.60 -18.30
N SER A 14 13.46 9.57 -18.22
CA SER A 14 13.79 10.95 -17.84
C SER A 14 14.48 11.01 -16.47
N ALA A 15 15.32 12.02 -16.24
CA ALA A 15 16.01 12.19 -14.95
C ALA A 15 15.02 12.21 -13.78
N ARG A 16 13.91 12.94 -13.93
CA ARG A 16 12.82 12.97 -12.95
C ARG A 16 12.29 11.57 -12.62
N ARG A 17 12.06 10.73 -13.64
CA ARG A 17 11.55 9.37 -13.45
C ARG A 17 12.57 8.48 -12.73
N ARG A 18 13.85 8.54 -13.12
CA ARG A 18 14.90 7.77 -12.43
C ARG A 18 15.05 8.17 -10.97
N ILE A 19 14.99 9.48 -10.67
CA ILE A 19 15.01 10.01 -9.30
C ILE A 19 13.81 9.46 -8.52
N PHE A 20 12.61 9.53 -9.10
CA PHE A 20 11.39 9.03 -8.46
C PHE A 20 11.48 7.54 -8.15
N ASP A 21 11.81 6.70 -9.14
CA ASP A 21 11.85 5.25 -8.97
C ASP A 21 12.93 4.84 -7.94
N THR A 22 14.08 5.52 -7.95
CA THR A 22 15.16 5.32 -6.96
C THR A 22 14.71 5.72 -5.56
N ALA A 23 14.07 6.89 -5.42
CA ALA A 23 13.58 7.37 -4.14
C ALA A 23 12.50 6.44 -3.57
N ALA A 24 11.54 6.00 -4.40
CA ALA A 24 10.47 5.10 -4.01
C ALA A 24 11.00 3.76 -3.45
N ASP A 25 11.98 3.14 -4.11
CA ASP A 25 12.60 1.91 -3.63
C ASP A 25 13.37 2.15 -2.33
N LEU A 26 14.16 3.22 -2.27
CA LEU A 26 14.95 3.56 -1.07
C LEU A 26 14.07 3.90 0.13
N PHE A 27 13.02 4.71 -0.04
CA PHE A 27 12.08 5.03 1.04
C PHE A 27 11.39 3.78 1.56
N TYR A 28 10.91 2.91 0.67
CA TYR A 28 10.29 1.66 1.09
C TYR A 28 11.26 0.72 1.80
N ARG A 29 12.49 0.56 1.29
CA ARG A 29 13.44 -0.43 1.80
C ARG A 29 14.28 0.03 2.97
N LYS A 30 14.55 1.33 3.10
CA LYS A 30 15.50 1.87 4.08
C LYS A 30 14.87 2.90 5.03
N GLY A 31 13.64 3.34 4.75
CA GLY A 31 12.96 4.39 5.50
C GLY A 31 13.23 5.78 4.93
N ILE A 32 12.37 6.73 5.28
CA ILE A 32 12.39 8.09 4.75
C ILE A 32 13.53 8.89 5.38
N ARG A 33 13.67 8.87 6.71
CA ARG A 33 14.65 9.68 7.44
C ARG A 33 16.09 9.23 7.15
N ALA A 34 16.33 7.93 7.04
CA ALA A 34 17.65 7.38 6.77
C ALA A 34 18.18 7.65 5.35
N VAL A 35 17.29 7.98 4.40
CA VAL A 35 17.66 8.19 3.00
C VAL A 35 17.94 9.67 2.72
N GLY A 36 19.19 10.01 2.45
CA GLY A 36 19.59 11.37 2.07
C GLY A 36 19.31 11.69 0.60
N VAL A 37 19.14 12.98 0.28
CA VAL A 37 18.96 13.46 -1.12
C VAL A 37 20.15 13.11 -2.02
N GLU A 38 21.36 13.05 -1.46
CA GLU A 38 22.57 12.67 -2.19
C GLU A 38 22.56 11.18 -2.54
N THR A 39 22.11 10.32 -1.62
CA THR A 39 21.94 8.88 -1.87
C THR A 39 20.96 8.64 -3.01
N ILE A 40 19.84 9.39 -3.03
CA ILE A 40 18.85 9.30 -4.11
C ILE A 40 19.47 9.77 -5.43
N ALA A 41 20.11 10.94 -5.45
CA ALA A 41 20.70 11.51 -6.66
C ALA A 41 21.76 10.58 -7.27
N ALA A 42 22.66 10.05 -6.44
CA ALA A 42 23.69 9.11 -6.87
C ALA A 42 23.08 7.82 -7.45
N GLY A 43 22.08 7.24 -6.78
CA GLY A 43 21.40 6.03 -7.27
C GLY A 43 20.62 6.25 -8.57
N ALA A 44 20.18 7.47 -8.83
CA ALA A 44 19.41 7.85 -10.02
C ALA A 44 20.26 8.31 -11.22
N ASP A 45 21.59 8.27 -11.11
CA ASP A 45 22.53 8.87 -12.08
C ASP A 45 22.14 10.34 -12.36
N SER A 46 22.10 11.12 -11.27
CA SER A 46 21.68 12.52 -11.22
C SER A 46 22.51 13.29 -10.18
N THR A 47 22.25 14.59 -10.04
CA THR A 47 22.86 15.45 -9.03
C THR A 47 21.81 15.93 -8.03
N LYS A 48 22.24 16.41 -6.86
CA LYS A 48 21.36 17.08 -5.89
C LYS A 48 20.58 18.22 -6.55
N MET A 49 21.23 18.99 -7.42
CA MET A 49 20.59 20.05 -8.20
C MET A 49 19.56 19.50 -9.19
N GLY A 50 19.85 18.38 -9.87
CA GLY A 50 18.91 17.70 -10.75
C GLY A 50 17.68 17.18 -10.02
N LEU A 51 17.84 16.70 -8.78
CA LEU A 51 16.74 16.32 -7.90
C LEU A 51 15.84 17.52 -7.61
N TYR A 52 16.40 18.64 -7.12
CA TYR A 52 15.61 19.82 -6.79
C TYR A 52 15.02 20.55 -8.00
N ARG A 53 15.58 20.37 -9.20
CA ARG A 53 14.93 20.78 -10.46
C ARG A 53 13.69 19.94 -10.79
N SER A 54 13.64 18.71 -10.30
CA SER A 54 12.56 17.75 -10.59
C SER A 54 11.46 17.74 -9.52
N PHE A 55 11.84 18.01 -8.26
CA PHE A 55 10.98 17.98 -7.09
C PHE A 55 11.29 19.17 -6.17
N PRO A 56 10.29 19.93 -5.69
CA PRO A 56 10.52 21.13 -4.88
C PRO A 56 11.28 20.84 -3.57
N SER A 57 11.00 19.69 -2.96
CA SER A 57 11.67 19.25 -1.73
C SER A 57 11.69 17.71 -1.67
N LYS A 58 12.44 17.16 -0.70
CA LYS A 58 12.37 15.73 -0.39
C LYS A 58 10.99 15.34 0.13
N ASP A 59 10.36 16.21 0.91
CA ASP A 59 9.05 15.96 1.52
C ASP A 59 7.95 15.89 0.45
N GLU A 60 8.03 16.73 -0.58
CA GLU A 60 7.16 16.64 -1.76
C GLU A 60 7.41 15.37 -2.56
N LEU A 61 8.67 14.95 -2.71
CA LEU A 61 9.00 13.67 -3.34
C LEU A 61 8.45 12.47 -2.56
N VAL A 62 8.47 12.51 -1.22
CA VAL A 62 7.82 11.51 -0.36
C VAL A 62 6.31 11.52 -0.56
N ALA A 63 5.67 12.69 -0.57
CA ALA A 63 4.23 12.81 -0.78
C ALA A 63 3.82 12.28 -2.15
N GLU A 64 4.57 12.59 -3.21
CA GLU A 64 4.34 12.06 -4.55
C GLU A 64 4.49 10.53 -4.60
N TRP A 65 5.52 9.98 -3.95
CA TRP A 65 5.69 8.53 -3.84
C TRP A 65 4.50 7.85 -3.15
N LEU A 66 3.97 8.44 -2.06
CA LEU A 66 2.79 7.88 -1.38
C LEU A 66 1.52 8.02 -2.22
N ARG A 67 1.33 9.10 -2.98
CA ARG A 67 0.19 9.24 -3.91
C ARG A 67 0.23 8.17 -5.00
N ASP A 68 1.41 7.93 -5.57
CA ASP A 68 1.63 6.88 -6.56
C ASP A 68 1.45 5.47 -5.97
N HIS A 69 1.85 5.26 -4.70
CA HIS A 69 1.52 4.05 -3.96
C HIS A 69 0.00 3.87 -3.77
N ASP A 70 -0.73 4.92 -3.36
CA ASP A 70 -2.19 4.90 -3.20
C ASP A 70 -2.90 4.54 -4.51
N ILE A 71 -2.52 5.17 -5.62
CA ILE A 71 -3.07 4.87 -6.95
C ILE A 71 -2.89 3.38 -7.28
N ARG A 72 -1.68 2.85 -7.13
CA ARG A 72 -1.41 1.41 -7.38
C ARG A 72 -2.18 0.50 -6.44
N PHE A 73 -2.31 0.87 -5.17
CA PHE A 73 -3.07 0.10 -4.20
C PHE A 73 -4.53 -0.01 -4.65
N TRP A 74 -5.18 1.10 -4.98
CA TRP A 74 -6.57 1.09 -5.40
C TRP A 74 -6.78 0.42 -6.75
N GLN A 75 -5.86 0.55 -7.70
CA GLN A 75 -5.90 -0.21 -8.96
C GLN A 75 -5.87 -1.73 -8.71
N GLN A 76 -5.04 -2.20 -7.77
CA GLN A 76 -4.99 -3.61 -7.39
C GLN A 76 -6.25 -4.05 -6.64
N TRP A 77 -6.74 -3.20 -5.74
CA TRP A 77 -7.99 -3.43 -5.02
C TRP A 77 -9.16 -3.58 -5.99
N ASP A 78 -9.35 -2.64 -6.91
CA ASP A 78 -10.46 -2.63 -7.87
C ASP A 78 -10.36 -3.83 -8.82
N LYS A 79 -9.15 -4.18 -9.29
CA LYS A 79 -8.93 -5.40 -10.08
C LYS A 79 -9.33 -6.66 -9.31
N MET A 80 -9.09 -6.71 -8.00
CA MET A 80 -9.51 -7.82 -7.15
C MET A 80 -11.03 -7.82 -6.94
N ALA A 81 -11.60 -6.67 -6.61
CA ALA A 81 -13.03 -6.51 -6.35
C ALA A 81 -13.88 -6.86 -7.58
N ASN A 82 -13.44 -6.45 -8.77
CA ASN A 82 -14.12 -6.71 -10.06
C ASN A 82 -14.19 -8.20 -10.43
N ARG A 83 -13.48 -9.09 -9.74
CA ARG A 83 -13.65 -10.54 -9.89
C ARG A 83 -14.88 -11.08 -9.14
N HIS A 84 -15.44 -10.27 -8.25
CA HIS A 84 -16.55 -10.60 -7.36
C HIS A 84 -17.55 -9.43 -7.25
N PRO A 85 -18.06 -8.88 -8.36
CA PRO A 85 -18.78 -7.60 -8.39
C PRO A 85 -20.03 -7.55 -7.49
N GLU A 86 -20.68 -8.68 -7.26
CA GLU A 86 -21.93 -8.79 -6.47
C GLU A 86 -21.75 -9.59 -5.17
N ASP A 87 -20.51 -9.86 -4.76
CA ASP A 87 -20.23 -10.67 -3.58
C ASP A 87 -19.26 -9.95 -2.62
N PRO A 88 -19.77 -9.03 -1.77
CA PRO A 88 -18.96 -8.26 -0.83
C PRO A 88 -18.17 -9.14 0.13
N ARG A 89 -18.72 -10.29 0.54
CA ARG A 89 -18.03 -11.25 1.40
C ARG A 89 -16.83 -11.85 0.68
N LYS A 90 -16.95 -12.26 -0.59
CA LYS A 90 -15.81 -12.74 -1.37
C LYS A 90 -14.78 -11.63 -1.61
N GLN A 91 -15.19 -10.38 -1.78
CA GLN A 91 -14.26 -9.25 -1.89
C GLN A 91 -13.44 -9.06 -0.60
N LEU A 92 -14.09 -9.07 0.57
CA LEU A 92 -13.39 -9.03 1.87
C LEU A 92 -12.38 -10.17 1.98
N ASN A 93 -12.82 -11.42 1.79
CA ASN A 93 -11.94 -12.59 1.87
C ASN A 93 -10.81 -12.53 0.83
N ALA A 94 -11.05 -11.98 -0.36
CA ALA A 94 -10.02 -11.81 -1.39
C ALA A 94 -8.99 -10.74 -0.99
N ALA A 95 -9.39 -9.63 -0.37
CA ALA A 95 -8.48 -8.61 0.15
C ALA A 95 -7.52 -9.21 1.19
N PHE A 96 -8.04 -10.00 2.14
CA PHE A 96 -7.21 -10.64 3.17
C PHE A 96 -6.32 -11.76 2.62
N ARG A 97 -6.74 -12.47 1.58
CA ARG A 97 -5.87 -13.42 0.85
C ARG A 97 -4.75 -12.71 0.09
N LEU A 98 -4.99 -11.51 -0.46
CA LEU A 98 -3.92 -10.70 -1.05
C LEU A 98 -2.95 -10.19 0.01
N LEU A 99 -3.48 -9.73 1.16
CA LEU A 99 -2.65 -9.33 2.29
C LEU A 99 -1.78 -10.48 2.79
N ALA A 100 -2.33 -11.69 2.93
CA ALA A 100 -1.59 -12.88 3.32
C ALA A 100 -0.41 -13.18 2.38
N LYS A 101 -0.58 -12.96 1.07
CA LYS A 101 0.51 -13.07 0.09
C LYS A 101 1.56 -11.98 0.29
N HIS A 102 1.13 -10.74 0.52
CA HIS A 102 2.04 -9.61 0.74
C HIS A 102 2.91 -9.81 1.98
N VAL A 103 2.30 -10.17 3.12
CA VAL A 103 3.04 -10.38 4.38
C VAL A 103 3.92 -11.64 4.38
N ALA A 104 3.72 -12.54 3.42
CA ALA A 104 4.56 -13.71 3.20
C ALA A 104 5.75 -13.44 2.26
N ASP A 105 5.78 -12.30 1.56
CA ASP A 105 6.91 -11.93 0.70
C ASP A 105 8.10 -11.44 1.55
N PRO A 106 9.27 -12.11 1.51
CA PRO A 106 10.46 -11.67 2.23
C PRO A 106 10.97 -10.28 1.81
N ARG A 107 10.54 -9.77 0.66
CA ARG A 107 10.89 -8.44 0.15
C ARG A 107 9.93 -7.35 0.64
N ALA A 108 8.76 -7.73 1.16
CA ALA A 108 7.81 -6.78 1.71
C ALA A 108 8.31 -6.22 3.05
N ARG A 109 8.13 -4.91 3.24
CA ARG A 109 8.43 -4.19 4.47
C ARG A 109 7.15 -3.57 5.04
N GLY A 110 6.11 -4.40 5.22
CA GLY A 110 4.81 -3.94 5.71
C GLY A 110 4.14 -2.89 4.83
N CYS A 111 3.39 -1.97 5.46
CA CYS A 111 2.62 -0.92 4.81
C CYS A 111 3.49 0.33 4.56
N ALA A 112 3.58 0.80 3.32
CA ALA A 112 4.30 2.04 3.01
C ALA A 112 3.71 3.26 3.77
N MET A 113 2.38 3.35 3.83
CA MET A 113 1.68 4.44 4.53
C MET A 113 1.93 4.43 6.04
N ALA A 114 1.88 3.26 6.69
CA ALA A 114 2.10 3.16 8.13
C ALA A 114 3.57 3.44 8.50
N ASN A 115 4.52 2.91 7.72
CA ASN A 115 5.94 3.20 7.93
C ASN A 115 6.21 4.70 7.80
N ALA A 116 5.66 5.35 6.76
CA ALA A 116 5.79 6.79 6.59
C ALA A 116 5.16 7.57 7.75
N ALA A 117 4.00 7.15 8.24
CA ALA A 117 3.34 7.80 9.38
C ALA A 117 4.16 7.75 10.68
N VAL A 118 4.90 6.66 10.91
CA VAL A 118 5.82 6.53 12.05
C VAL A 118 7.02 7.45 11.90
N GLU A 119 7.52 7.62 10.68
CA GLU A 119 8.68 8.46 10.39
C GLU A 119 8.36 9.94 10.20
N ILE A 120 7.11 10.34 9.99
CA ILE A 120 6.74 11.73 9.72
C ILE A 120 5.97 12.26 10.93
N THR A 121 6.64 13.10 11.72
CA THR A 121 6.07 13.69 12.95
C THR A 121 5.62 15.14 12.76
N GLU A 122 6.14 15.79 11.74
CA GLU A 122 5.90 17.17 11.36
C GLU A 122 4.44 17.32 10.89
N LYS A 123 3.71 18.31 11.43
CA LYS A 123 2.26 18.44 11.20
C LYS A 123 1.91 18.95 9.80
N ASP A 124 2.80 19.74 9.23
CA ASP A 124 2.70 20.41 7.94
C ASP A 124 3.31 19.59 6.79
N HIS A 125 3.83 18.39 7.06
CA HIS A 125 4.43 17.56 6.02
C HIS A 125 3.37 17.09 5.00
N PRO A 126 3.54 17.34 3.69
CA PRO A 126 2.51 17.14 2.65
C PRO A 126 2.04 15.68 2.52
N ALA A 127 2.89 14.72 2.88
CA ALA A 127 2.54 13.29 2.88
C ALA A 127 1.49 12.89 3.93
N ARG A 128 1.26 13.69 4.98
CA ARG A 128 0.29 13.34 6.04
C ARG A 128 -1.13 13.24 5.52
N GLU A 129 -1.56 14.23 4.74
CA GLU A 129 -2.88 14.23 4.13
C GLU A 129 -3.09 12.98 3.24
N VAL A 130 -2.05 12.57 2.50
CA VAL A 130 -2.08 11.37 1.66
C VAL A 130 -2.28 10.10 2.50
N ILE A 131 -1.54 9.99 3.61
CA ILE A 131 -1.65 8.85 4.54
C ILE A 131 -3.04 8.80 5.17
N GLU A 132 -3.49 9.91 5.73
CA GLU A 132 -4.77 10.01 6.44
C GLU A 132 -5.94 9.71 5.50
N THR A 133 -5.92 10.29 4.28
CA THR A 133 -6.93 10.04 3.24
C THR A 133 -6.94 8.58 2.81
N HIS A 134 -5.77 7.98 2.56
CA HIS A 134 -5.67 6.57 2.18
C HIS A 134 -6.26 5.65 3.26
N LYS A 135 -5.87 5.85 4.52
CA LYS A 135 -6.31 5.01 5.65
C LYS A 135 -7.81 5.17 5.92
N ALA A 136 -8.33 6.40 5.84
CA ALA A 136 -9.76 6.67 5.96
C ALA A 136 -10.56 6.00 4.84
N LYS A 137 -10.10 6.11 3.59
CA LYS A 137 -10.74 5.48 2.43
C LYS A 137 -10.71 3.96 2.52
N LEU A 138 -9.61 3.36 2.97
CA LEU A 138 -9.51 1.92 3.20
C LEU A 138 -10.53 1.43 4.24
N ARG A 139 -10.61 2.10 5.40
CA ARG A 139 -11.60 1.79 6.43
C ARG A 139 -13.03 1.95 5.91
N ALA A 140 -13.32 3.03 5.18
CA ALA A 140 -14.64 3.26 4.58
C ALA A 140 -15.02 2.15 3.59
N ARG A 141 -14.09 1.73 2.72
CA ARG A 141 -14.34 0.62 1.79
C ARG A 141 -14.59 -0.70 2.52
N LEU A 142 -13.87 -0.98 3.62
CA LEU A 142 -14.16 -2.16 4.44
C LEU A 142 -15.57 -2.10 5.03
N ALA A 143 -15.98 -0.93 5.54
CA ALA A 143 -17.33 -0.73 6.08
C ALA A 143 -18.43 -0.94 5.03
N GLU A 144 -18.26 -0.38 3.82
CA GLU A 144 -19.17 -0.60 2.68
C GLU A 144 -19.35 -2.09 2.38
N LEU A 145 -18.25 -2.85 2.32
CA LEU A 145 -18.31 -4.29 2.07
C LEU A 145 -18.93 -5.06 3.23
N CYS A 146 -18.68 -4.64 4.47
CA CYS A 146 -19.32 -5.25 5.64
C CYS A 146 -20.85 -5.05 5.62
N VAL A 147 -21.32 -3.86 5.22
CA VAL A 147 -22.76 -3.58 5.01
C VAL A 147 -23.31 -4.51 3.93
N GLY A 148 -22.66 -4.54 2.75
CA GLY A 148 -23.09 -5.38 1.63
C GLY A 148 -23.05 -6.88 1.93
N SER A 149 -22.24 -7.32 2.90
CA SER A 149 -22.19 -8.72 3.34
C SER A 149 -23.32 -9.12 4.31
N GLY A 150 -24.08 -8.16 4.83
CA GLY A 150 -25.13 -8.40 5.84
C GLY A 150 -24.59 -8.55 7.27
N ALA A 151 -23.44 -7.94 7.59
CA ALA A 151 -22.88 -7.96 8.94
C ALA A 151 -23.84 -7.31 9.96
N ARG A 152 -23.99 -7.92 11.15
CA ARG A 152 -24.85 -7.39 12.21
C ARG A 152 -24.39 -6.02 12.75
N GLN A 153 -23.08 -5.82 12.81
CA GLN A 153 -22.45 -4.57 13.23
C GLN A 153 -21.35 -4.21 12.22
N PRO A 154 -21.72 -3.65 11.04
CA PRO A 154 -20.79 -3.47 9.93
C PRO A 154 -19.58 -2.59 10.27
N GLN A 155 -19.79 -1.52 11.04
CA GLN A 155 -18.72 -0.61 11.45
C GLN A 155 -17.73 -1.28 12.40
N LEU A 156 -18.24 -2.04 13.37
CA LEU A 156 -17.38 -2.79 14.29
C LEU A 156 -16.56 -3.86 13.56
N LEU A 157 -17.18 -4.58 12.62
CA LEU A 157 -16.45 -5.54 11.79
C LEU A 157 -15.37 -4.84 10.95
N ALA A 158 -15.68 -3.70 10.34
CA ALA A 158 -14.71 -2.93 9.57
C ALA A 158 -13.50 -2.52 10.42
N ASP A 159 -13.73 -2.12 11.68
CA ASP A 159 -12.68 -1.75 12.62
C ASP A 159 -11.80 -2.96 12.97
N HIS A 160 -12.40 -4.10 13.28
CA HIS A 160 -11.68 -5.34 13.55
C HIS A 160 -10.83 -5.75 12.35
N LEU A 161 -11.38 -5.70 11.14
CA LEU A 161 -10.68 -6.06 9.91
C LEU A 161 -9.56 -5.05 9.59
N PHE A 162 -9.79 -3.76 9.79
CA PHE A 162 -8.77 -2.73 9.61
C PHE A 162 -7.60 -2.94 10.59
N LEU A 163 -7.88 -3.13 11.88
CA LEU A 163 -6.86 -3.38 12.89
C LEU A 163 -6.09 -4.68 12.62
N LEU A 164 -6.78 -5.73 12.18
CA LEU A 164 -6.15 -6.99 11.77
C LEU A 164 -5.20 -6.77 10.57
N MET A 165 -5.60 -5.96 9.59
CA MET A 165 -4.78 -5.63 8.43
C MET A 165 -3.52 -4.83 8.80
N GLU A 166 -3.65 -3.83 9.67
CA GLU A 166 -2.50 -3.06 10.18
C GLU A 166 -1.56 -3.95 11.00
N GLY A 167 -2.12 -4.72 11.95
CA GLY A 167 -1.36 -5.59 12.84
C GLY A 167 -0.61 -6.69 12.11
N ALA A 168 -1.21 -7.32 11.09
CA ALA A 168 -0.53 -8.35 10.30
C ALA A 168 0.71 -7.82 9.57
N GLN A 169 0.66 -6.59 9.06
CA GLN A 169 1.80 -5.98 8.36
C GLN A 169 2.96 -5.68 9.31
N VAL A 170 2.67 -5.21 10.53
CA VAL A 170 3.69 -4.99 11.55
C VAL A 170 4.25 -6.31 12.07
N ALA A 171 3.39 -7.30 12.34
CA ALA A 171 3.80 -8.62 12.82
C ALA A 171 4.73 -9.35 11.83
N ALA A 172 4.54 -9.14 10.53
CA ALA A 172 5.43 -9.69 9.50
C ALA A 172 6.86 -9.13 9.61
N ILE A 173 6.99 -7.86 10.00
CA ILE A 173 8.30 -7.20 10.19
C ILE A 173 8.97 -7.71 11.46
N THR A 174 8.22 -7.84 12.57
CA THR A 174 8.81 -8.15 13.88
C THR A 174 9.04 -9.63 14.12
N LEU A 175 8.21 -10.50 13.53
CA LEU A 175 8.26 -11.96 13.72
C LEU A 175 8.61 -12.72 12.43
N GLY A 176 8.86 -12.00 11.34
CA GLY A 176 9.23 -12.54 10.03
C GLY A 176 8.06 -13.17 9.27
N VAL A 177 8.31 -13.49 7.99
CA VAL A 177 7.30 -14.04 7.06
C VAL A 177 6.75 -15.42 7.43
N ARG A 178 7.45 -16.16 8.30
CA ARG A 178 7.01 -17.45 8.86
C ARG A 178 6.20 -17.29 10.16
N GLY A 179 6.10 -16.06 10.67
CA GLY A 179 5.39 -15.72 11.89
C GLY A 179 3.87 -15.70 11.75
N PRO A 180 3.14 -15.14 12.72
CA PRO A 180 1.69 -15.22 12.80
C PRO A 180 0.96 -14.45 11.70
N ALA A 181 1.62 -13.51 11.00
CA ALA A 181 1.01 -12.74 9.91
C ALA A 181 0.45 -13.62 8.78
N ARG A 182 0.99 -14.83 8.57
CA ARG A 182 0.44 -15.80 7.59
C ARG A 182 -1.00 -16.24 7.90
N SER A 183 -1.43 -16.13 9.15
CA SER A 183 -2.77 -16.50 9.61
C SER A 183 -3.80 -15.39 9.39
N VAL A 184 -3.42 -14.27 8.75
CA VAL A 184 -4.30 -13.11 8.58
C VAL A 184 -5.57 -13.42 7.77
N ALA A 185 -5.49 -14.26 6.74
CA ALA A 185 -6.64 -14.68 5.95
C ALA A 185 -7.65 -15.53 6.76
N PRO A 186 -7.26 -16.65 7.39
CA PRO A 186 -8.20 -17.44 8.19
C PRO A 186 -8.72 -16.66 9.41
N ALA A 187 -7.93 -15.76 10.00
CA ALA A 187 -8.39 -14.89 11.08
C ALA A 187 -9.50 -13.92 10.61
N ALA A 188 -9.34 -13.32 9.42
CA ALA A 188 -10.36 -12.45 8.84
C ALA A 188 -11.64 -13.22 8.50
N GLU A 189 -11.52 -14.44 7.94
CA GLU A 189 -12.66 -15.31 7.64
C GLU A 189 -13.46 -15.63 8.91
N ALA A 190 -12.78 -16.00 10.01
CA ALA A 190 -13.43 -16.26 11.28
C ALA A 190 -14.14 -15.01 11.86
N LEU A 191 -13.52 -13.83 11.77
CA LEU A 191 -14.16 -12.57 12.19
C LEU A 191 -15.41 -12.26 11.39
N ILE A 192 -15.34 -12.41 10.06
CA ILE A 192 -16.48 -12.19 9.16
C ILE A 192 -17.60 -13.16 9.51
N GLU A 193 -17.31 -14.46 9.63
CA GLU A 193 -18.31 -15.48 9.97
C GLU A 193 -19.00 -15.21 11.30
N ALA A 194 -18.24 -14.84 12.34
CA ALA A 194 -18.80 -14.51 13.64
C ALA A 194 -19.79 -13.32 13.58
N HIS A 195 -19.56 -12.37 12.67
CA HIS A 195 -20.44 -11.19 12.51
C HIS A 195 -21.65 -11.48 11.60
N LEU A 196 -21.59 -12.51 10.75
CA LEU A 196 -22.69 -12.94 9.88
C LEU A 196 -23.61 -13.99 10.54
N SER A 197 -23.08 -14.86 11.40
CA SER A 197 -23.88 -15.86 12.10
C SER A 197 -24.85 -15.18 13.07
N ARG A 198 -26.14 -15.56 13.04
CA ARG A 198 -27.08 -15.24 14.12
C ARG A 198 -26.58 -15.93 15.38
N GLN A 199 -26.46 -15.21 16.50
CA GLN A 199 -26.18 -15.86 17.78
C GLN A 199 -27.31 -16.88 18.02
N ARG A 200 -26.93 -18.14 18.22
CA ARG A 200 -27.83 -19.10 18.84
C ARG A 200 -28.12 -18.55 20.25
N SER A 201 -29.35 -18.12 20.48
CA SER A 201 -29.89 -17.93 21.82
C SER A 201 -29.79 -19.21 22.64
#